data_AF-A0A7Y8PB50-F1
#
_entry.id   AF-A0A7Y8PB50-F1
#
_cell.length_a   1.000
_cell.length_b   1.000
_cell.length_c   1.000
_cell.angle_alpha   90.00
_cell.angle_beta   90.00
_cell.angle_gamma   90.00
#
_symmetry.space_group_name_H-M   'P 1'
#
loop_
_entity.id
_entity.type
_entity.pdbx_description
1 polymer ?
#
loop_
_entity_poly.entity_id
_entity_poly.type
_entity_poly.pdbx_seq_one_letter_code
_entity_poly.pdbx_strand_id
1 'polypeptide(L)'
;MAEQQYLDLKHLDKQLDEFEKKKKKIKKMRIGYKLFAHLMGDEKFAHHVSESALNPDKRSYRKVKIKITSDEGELTFLEKD
;
A
#
# COMPACT_ATOMS: atom_id res chain seq x y z
N MET A 1 -4.02 -4.00 -26.09
CA MET A 1 -3.25 -2.96 -25.38
C MET A 1 -3.42 -3.24 -23.91
N ALA A 2 -2.33 -3.61 -23.20
CA ALA A 2 -2.43 -3.94 -21.79
C ALA A 2 -2.82 -2.66 -21.05
N GLU A 3 -4.05 -2.62 -20.57
CA GLU A 3 -4.56 -1.58 -19.68
C GLU A 3 -3.68 -1.63 -18.44
N GLN A 4 -2.63 -0.81 -18.39
CA GLN A 4 -1.93 -0.57 -17.15
C GLN A 4 -2.93 0.15 -16.26
N GLN A 5 -3.62 -0.63 -15.43
CA GLN A 5 -4.47 -0.10 -14.38
C GLN A 5 -3.57 0.75 -13.49
N TYR A 6 -3.65 2.07 -13.64
CA TYR A 6 -3.09 3.00 -12.68
C TYR A 6 -3.82 2.75 -11.38
N LEU A 7 -3.15 2.10 -10.45
CA LEU A 7 -3.74 1.82 -9.16
C LEU A 7 -3.66 3.10 -8.33
N ASP A 8 -4.71 3.90 -8.42
CA ASP A 8 -4.84 5.10 -7.62
C ASP A 8 -4.90 4.79 -6.12
N LEU A 9 -4.44 5.75 -5.33
CA LEU A 9 -4.55 5.74 -3.87
C LEU A 9 -5.97 5.45 -3.39
N LYS A 10 -6.97 5.97 -4.09
CA LYS A 10 -8.38 5.73 -3.80
C LYS A 10 -8.73 4.26 -3.91
N HIS A 11 -8.14 3.54 -4.86
CA HIS A 11 -8.35 2.11 -5.03
C HIS A 11 -7.73 1.34 -3.87
N LEU A 12 -6.51 1.70 -3.48
CA LEU A 12 -5.83 1.13 -2.32
C LEU A 12 -6.62 1.38 -1.02
N ASP A 13 -7.08 2.61 -0.81
CA ASP A 13 -7.85 3.01 0.37
C ASP A 13 -9.18 2.25 0.47
N LYS A 14 -9.86 2.10 -0.67
CA LYS A 14 -11.10 1.33 -0.78
C LYS A 14 -10.89 -0.17 -0.50
N GLN A 15 -9.79 -0.75 -0.99
CA GLN A 15 -9.44 -2.14 -0.66
C GLN A 15 -9.22 -2.28 0.85
N LEU A 16 -8.43 -1.39 1.46
CA LEU A 16 -8.19 -1.43 2.90
C LEU A 16 -9.48 -1.30 3.72
N ASP A 17 -10.39 -0.40 3.33
CA ASP A 17 -11.71 -0.24 3.96
C ASP A 17 -12.55 -1.54 3.84
N GLU A 18 -12.54 -2.18 2.67
CA GLU A 18 -13.18 -3.49 2.47
C GLU A 18 -12.58 -4.59 3.36
N PHE A 19 -11.25 -4.61 3.53
CA PHE A 19 -10.58 -5.57 4.42
C PHE A 19 -10.91 -5.30 5.90
N GLU A 20 -10.92 -4.03 6.33
CA GLU A 20 -11.33 -3.65 7.68
C GLU A 20 -12.80 -4.02 7.95
N LYS A 21 -13.70 -3.77 6.99
CA LYS A 21 -15.12 -4.17 7.05
C LYS A 21 -15.28 -5.68 7.15
N LYS A 22 -14.47 -6.45 6.41
CA LYS A 22 -14.46 -7.92 6.47
C LYS A 22 -13.78 -8.47 7.73
N LYS A 23 -13.33 -7.60 8.66
CA LYS A 23 -12.46 -7.94 9.81
C LYS A 23 -11.20 -8.73 9.43
N LYS A 24 -10.83 -8.70 8.15
CA LYS A 24 -9.64 -9.36 7.61
C LYS A 24 -8.45 -8.45 7.89
N LYS A 25 -7.69 -8.79 8.93
CA LYS A 25 -6.49 -8.03 9.31
C LYS A 25 -5.38 -8.33 8.32
N ILE A 26 -5.16 -7.42 7.39
CA ILE A 26 -3.95 -7.45 6.56
C ILE A 26 -2.76 -7.14 7.46
N LYS A 27 -1.79 -8.05 7.50
CA LYS A 27 -0.56 -7.87 8.27
C LYS A 27 0.48 -7.07 7.48
N LYS A 28 0.51 -7.32 6.16
CA LYS A 28 1.56 -6.81 5.28
C LYS A 28 1.02 -6.63 3.87
N MET A 29 1.42 -5.58 3.22
CA MET A 29 1.14 -5.30 1.82
C MET A 29 2.46 -5.22 1.07
N ARG A 30 2.56 -5.95 -0.04
CA ARG A 30 3.67 -5.84 -1.00
C ARG A 30 3.26 -4.83 -2.07
N ILE A 31 4.14 -3.88 -2.33
CA ILE A 31 3.97 -2.86 -3.37
C ILE A 31 5.24 -2.86 -4.23
N GLY A 32 5.09 -2.93 -5.55
CA GLY A 32 6.18 -2.80 -6.50
C GLY A 32 6.82 -1.40 -6.45
N TYR A 33 8.13 -1.30 -6.68
CA TYR A 33 8.86 -0.05 -6.49
C TYR A 33 8.36 1.10 -7.38
N LYS A 34 7.90 0.84 -8.62
CA LYS A 34 7.31 1.90 -9.46
C LYS A 34 5.96 2.33 -8.93
N LEU A 35 5.11 1.39 -8.53
CA LEU A 35 3.81 1.69 -7.93
C LEU A 35 3.97 2.48 -6.63
N PHE A 36 4.94 2.10 -5.78
CA PHE A 36 5.26 2.84 -4.55
C PHE A 36 5.71 4.27 -4.85
N ALA A 37 6.60 4.46 -5.82
CA ALA A 37 7.06 5.78 -6.24
C ALA A 37 5.90 6.63 -6.79
N HIS A 38 4.99 6.01 -7.54
CA HIS A 38 3.79 6.67 -8.04
C HIS A 38 2.85 7.11 -6.91
N LEU A 39 2.60 6.23 -5.92
CA LEU A 39 1.79 6.53 -4.73
C LEU A 39 2.44 7.58 -3.82
N MET A 40 3.77 7.57 -3.71
CA MET A 40 4.54 8.61 -3.00
C MET A 40 4.47 9.98 -3.68
N GLY A 41 4.09 10.05 -4.96
CA GLY A 41 3.80 11.30 -5.64
C GLY A 41 2.53 11.99 -5.13
N ASP A 42 1.67 11.26 -4.41
CA ASP A 42 0.43 11.77 -3.85
C ASP A 42 0.65 12.19 -2.39
N GLU A 43 0.35 13.46 -2.10
CA GLU A 43 0.64 14.07 -0.81
C GLU A 43 -0.02 13.32 0.36
N LYS A 44 -1.23 12.76 0.16
CA LYS A 44 -1.95 12.04 1.22
C LYS A 44 -1.23 10.75 1.63
N PHE A 45 -0.73 9.99 0.67
CA PHE A 45 -0.02 8.76 0.96
C PHE A 45 1.38 9.05 1.46
N ALA A 46 2.09 9.98 0.82
CA ALA A 46 3.38 10.44 1.32
C ALA A 46 3.28 10.91 2.78
N HIS A 47 2.22 11.65 3.13
CA HIS A 47 1.97 12.09 4.50
C HIS A 47 1.72 10.91 5.44
N HIS A 48 0.73 10.05 5.16
CA HIS A 48 0.43 8.89 6.01
C HIS A 48 1.60 7.90 6.16
N VAL A 49 2.34 7.67 5.07
CA VAL A 49 3.54 6.83 5.07
C VAL A 49 4.64 7.51 5.85
N SER A 50 4.90 8.80 5.64
CA SER A 50 5.96 9.55 6.35
C SER A 50 5.69 9.67 7.85
N GLU A 51 4.44 9.95 8.24
CA GLU A 51 4.01 9.93 9.63
C GLU A 51 4.24 8.56 10.27
N SER A 52 3.94 7.47 9.54
CA SER A 52 4.23 6.12 10.01
C SER A 52 5.70 5.71 9.88
N ALA A 53 6.48 6.41 9.05
CA ALA A 53 7.90 6.17 8.75
C ALA A 53 8.84 6.85 9.74
N LEU A 54 8.33 7.48 10.81
CA LEU A 54 9.12 7.90 11.98
C LEU A 54 10.04 6.77 12.48
N ASN A 55 9.73 5.51 12.16
CA ASN A 55 10.71 4.43 12.09
C ASN A 55 10.88 4.00 10.62
N PRO A 56 12.06 4.19 9.99
CA PRO A 56 12.29 3.86 8.58
C PRO A 56 12.06 2.37 8.26
N ASP A 57 12.21 1.48 9.25
CA ASP A 57 11.96 0.04 9.16
C ASP A 57 10.47 -0.35 9.37
N LYS A 58 9.62 0.60 9.78
CA LYS A 58 8.19 0.36 10.10
C LYS A 58 7.23 1.15 9.21
N ARG A 59 7.62 1.51 7.99
CA ARG A 59 6.70 2.12 7.00
C ARG A 59 5.40 1.32 6.93
N SER A 60 4.35 1.91 7.48
CA SER A 60 3.03 1.32 7.60
C SER A 60 2.05 2.29 6.98
N TYR A 61 1.03 1.79 6.30
CA TYR A 61 -0.09 2.60 5.85
C TYR A 61 -1.35 2.02 6.49
N ARG A 62 -2.10 2.83 7.25
CA ARG A 62 -3.29 2.38 7.98
C ARG A 62 -3.06 1.07 8.79
N LYS A 63 -1.96 1.00 9.55
CA LYS A 63 -1.58 -0.19 10.35
C LYS A 63 -1.18 -1.45 9.55
N VAL A 64 -1.08 -1.35 8.22
CA VAL A 64 -0.56 -2.41 7.34
C VAL A 64 0.88 -2.13 7.00
N LYS A 65 1.79 -3.07 7.25
CA LYS A 65 3.21 -2.90 6.88
C LYS A 65 3.39 -2.90 5.37
N ILE A 66 4.07 -1.90 4.82
CA ILE A 66 4.37 -1.85 3.39
C ILE A 66 5.73 -2.50 3.15
N LYS A 67 5.81 -3.44 2.23
CA LYS A 67 7.07 -3.99 1.72
C LYS A 67 7.19 -3.64 0.26
N ILE A 68 8.24 -2.89 -0.04
CA ILE A 68 8.58 -2.57 -1.43
C ILE A 68 9.21 -3.82 -2.04
N THR A 69 8.71 -4.26 -3.19
CA THR A 69 9.28 -5.35 -4.00
C THR A 69 9.96 -4.76 -5.23
N SER A 70 10.90 -5.50 -5.81
CA SER A 70 11.57 -5.12 -7.06
C SER A 70 10.67 -5.22 -8.29
N ASP A 71 9.42 -5.65 -8.09
CA ASP A 71 8.40 -5.72 -9.13
C ASP A 71 7.93 -4.31 -9.52
N GLU A 72 7.50 -4.13 -10.76
CA GLU A 72 7.13 -2.81 -11.26
C GLU A 72 5.75 -2.37 -10.73
N GLY A 73 4.78 -3.29 -10.75
CA GLY A 73 3.37 -2.98 -10.50
C GLY A 73 2.69 -3.87 -9.46
N GLU A 74 3.43 -4.73 -8.78
CA GLU A 74 2.83 -5.66 -7.81
C GLU A 74 2.08 -4.92 -6.70
N LEU A 75 0.83 -5.30 -6.48
CA LEU A 75 0.10 -4.98 -5.25
C LEU A 75 -0.45 -6.28 -4.69
N THR A 76 0.06 -6.72 -3.55
CA THR A 76 -0.42 -7.95 -2.90
C THR A 76 -0.64 -7.72 -1.42
N PHE A 77 -1.80 -8.10 -0.93
CA PHE A 77 -2.13 -8.06 0.49
C PHE A 77 -1.91 -9.45 1.10
N LEU A 78 -1.14 -9.50 2.18
CA LEU A 78 -0.91 -10.69 2.99
C LEU A 78 -1.75 -10.57 4.26
N GLU A 79 -2.79 -11.39 4.32
CA GLU A 79 -3.66 -11.56 5.48
C GLU A 79 -2.90 -12.27 6.62
N LYS A 80 -3.26 -11.96 7.87
CA LYS A 80 -2.84 -12.78 9.01
C LYS A 80 -3.86 -13.91 9.16
N ASP A 81 -3.41 -15.15 8.99
CA ASP A 81 -4.15 -16.36 9.41
C ASP A 81 -4.48 -16.29 10.92
#